data_AF-A0A940U3S0-F1
#
_entry.id   AF-A0A940U3S0-F1
#
_cell.length_a   1.000
_cell.length_b   1.000
_cell.length_c   1.000
_cell.angle_alpha   90.00
_cell.angle_beta   90.00
_cell.angle_gamma   90.00
#
_symmetry.space_group_name_H-M   'P 1'
#
loop_
_entity.id
_entity.type
_entity.pdbx_description
1 polymer ?
#
loop_
_entity_poly.entity_id
_entity_poly.type
_entity_poly.pdbx_seq_one_letter_code
_entity_poly.pdbx_strand_id
1 'polypeptide(L)'
;MKNLRLHAARTWIFIFWLLMPQNSLQAATDDSIAVGDFSKSSPGTDLPEGWKPLSFRNIEKSTQYRLVKDGNTVVVKAVSAASASGLIREIKIDPKEFPILQWRWKVGNILKKGNVKTREGDDYPARIYIAFEYDQKKLNFFEKTKYNTYRILYGQYPPLRAINYIWESTAPKGTAVPNPYASRVLMIVVESGP
;
A
#
# COMPACT_ATOMS: atom_id res chain seq x y z
N MET A 1 -76.37 -52.16 6.49
CA MET A 1 -75.23 -52.47 5.59
C MET A 1 -75.37 -51.65 4.32
N LYS A 2 -74.49 -50.67 4.09
CA LYS A 2 -74.17 -50.03 2.80
C LYS A 2 -72.97 -49.09 3.07
N ASN A 3 -71.77 -49.55 2.73
CA ASN A 3 -70.52 -48.79 2.86
C ASN A 3 -70.31 -47.88 1.64
N LEU A 4 -70.05 -46.60 1.86
CA LEU A 4 -69.72 -45.62 0.83
C LEU A 4 -68.20 -45.62 0.61
N ARG A 5 -67.75 -45.87 -0.63
CA ARG A 5 -66.33 -45.84 -1.04
C ARG A 5 -65.97 -44.45 -1.57
N LEU A 6 -65.09 -43.73 -0.87
CA LEU A 6 -64.43 -42.52 -1.36
C LEU A 6 -63.31 -42.91 -2.33
N HIS A 7 -63.35 -42.38 -3.55
CA HIS A 7 -62.25 -42.47 -4.52
C HIS A 7 -61.30 -41.29 -4.29
N ALA A 8 -60.06 -41.55 -3.91
CA ALA A 8 -59.02 -40.54 -3.81
C ALA A 8 -58.50 -40.17 -5.21
N ALA A 9 -58.68 -38.91 -5.61
CA ALA A 9 -58.07 -38.35 -6.82
C ALA A 9 -56.58 -38.08 -6.54
N ARG A 10 -55.69 -38.68 -7.35
CA ARG A 10 -54.25 -38.43 -7.31
C ARG A 10 -53.91 -37.27 -8.25
N THR A 11 -53.64 -36.09 -7.70
CA THR A 11 -53.13 -34.94 -8.45
C THR A 11 -51.63 -35.11 -8.67
N TRP A 12 -51.19 -35.15 -9.93
CA TRP A 12 -49.78 -35.16 -10.29
C TRP A 12 -49.31 -33.72 -10.50
N ILE A 13 -48.36 -33.25 -9.68
CA ILE A 13 -47.71 -31.95 -9.84
C ILE A 13 -46.43 -32.18 -10.65
N PHE A 14 -46.39 -31.68 -11.88
CA PHE A 14 -45.17 -31.62 -12.69
C PHE A 14 -44.44 -30.31 -12.37
N ILE A 15 -43.31 -30.40 -11.67
CA ILE A 15 -42.42 -29.27 -11.41
C ILE A 15 -41.49 -29.13 -12.61
N PHE A 16 -41.75 -28.15 -13.48
CA PHE A 16 -40.82 -27.74 -14.53
C PHE A 16 -39.65 -26.98 -13.89
N TRP A 17 -38.49 -27.61 -13.78
CA TRP A 17 -37.24 -26.92 -13.49
C TRP A 17 -36.80 -26.15 -14.74
N LEU A 18 -37.01 -24.83 -14.74
CA LEU A 18 -36.36 -23.92 -15.67
C LEU A 18 -34.85 -23.94 -15.38
N LEU A 19 -34.10 -24.68 -16.18
CA LEU A 19 -32.64 -24.55 -16.28
C LEU A 19 -32.32 -23.18 -16.88
N MET A 20 -32.28 -22.15 -16.03
CA MET A 20 -31.66 -20.89 -16.38
C MET A 20 -30.16 -21.18 -16.62
N PRO A 21 -29.58 -20.83 -17.78
CA PRO A 21 -28.15 -20.92 -17.96
C PRO A 21 -27.48 -20.07 -16.89
N GLN A 22 -26.68 -20.71 -16.03
CA GLN A 22 -25.77 -20.00 -15.15
C GLN A 22 -24.68 -19.40 -16.03
N ASN A 23 -24.96 -18.23 -16.59
CA ASN A 23 -23.91 -17.37 -17.11
C ASN A 23 -23.09 -16.94 -15.88
N SER A 24 -22.09 -17.74 -15.52
CA SER A 24 -21.01 -17.27 -14.66
C SER A 24 -20.38 -16.09 -15.39
N LEU A 25 -20.68 -14.88 -14.90
CA LEU A 25 -19.88 -13.69 -15.18
C LEU A 25 -18.47 -14.03 -14.75
N GLN A 26 -17.65 -14.46 -15.70
CA GLN A 26 -16.24 -14.61 -15.51
C GLN A 26 -15.74 -13.20 -15.29
N ALA A 27 -15.45 -12.85 -14.04
CA ALA A 27 -14.82 -11.58 -13.71
C ALA A 27 -13.61 -11.45 -14.63
N ALA A 28 -13.55 -10.37 -15.40
CA ALA A 28 -12.36 -10.04 -16.16
C ALA A 28 -11.19 -10.10 -15.16
N THR A 29 -10.18 -10.90 -15.46
CA THR A 29 -8.94 -10.87 -14.70
C THR A 29 -8.36 -9.49 -14.92
N ASP A 30 -8.53 -8.59 -13.94
CA ASP A 30 -7.79 -7.34 -13.91
C ASP A 30 -6.31 -7.73 -13.90
N ASP A 31 -5.62 -7.46 -15.00
CA ASP A 31 -4.16 -7.57 -15.06
C ASP A 31 -3.61 -6.73 -13.91
N SER A 32 -2.79 -7.34 -13.07
CA SER A 32 -2.23 -6.70 -11.88
C SER A 32 -0.75 -7.03 -11.73
N ILE A 33 0.03 -6.04 -11.32
CA ILE A 33 1.46 -6.18 -11.06
C ILE A 33 1.67 -6.33 -9.55
N ALA A 34 2.21 -7.49 -9.14
CA ALA A 34 2.54 -7.75 -7.76
C ALA A 34 3.86 -7.05 -7.34
N VAL A 35 3.74 -5.91 -6.64
CA VAL A 35 4.90 -5.14 -6.14
C VAL A 35 5.47 -5.71 -4.83
N GLY A 36 4.63 -6.27 -3.97
CA GLY A 36 5.01 -6.77 -2.65
C GLY A 36 4.18 -7.96 -2.22
N ASP A 37 4.33 -9.11 -2.90
CA ASP A 37 3.61 -10.34 -2.59
C ASP A 37 4.31 -11.15 -1.48
N PHE A 38 4.42 -10.53 -0.31
CA PHE A 38 5.11 -11.11 0.85
C PHE A 38 4.43 -12.39 1.34
N SER A 39 3.14 -12.57 1.04
CA SER A 39 2.36 -13.77 1.39
C SER A 39 2.89 -15.06 0.76
N LYS A 40 3.63 -14.97 -0.34
CA LYS A 40 4.26 -16.12 -1.01
C LYS A 40 5.68 -16.40 -0.50
N SER A 41 6.22 -15.54 0.36
CA SER A 41 7.55 -15.70 0.93
C SER A 41 7.52 -16.58 2.19
N SER A 42 8.66 -17.15 2.54
CA SER A 42 8.85 -17.83 3.82
C SER A 42 9.18 -16.83 4.93
N PRO A 43 8.68 -17.01 6.18
CA PRO A 43 9.15 -16.22 7.32
C PRO A 43 10.66 -16.38 7.52
N GLY A 44 11.33 -15.31 7.95
CA GLY A 44 12.78 -15.32 8.12
C GLY A 44 13.36 -13.95 8.41
N THR A 45 14.69 -13.93 8.54
CA THR A 45 15.49 -12.70 8.69
C THR A 45 15.85 -12.06 7.37
N ASP A 46 15.68 -12.78 6.26
CA ASP A 46 15.96 -12.27 4.92
C ASP A 46 14.99 -11.17 4.54
N LEU A 47 15.49 -10.22 3.75
CA LEU A 47 14.64 -9.20 3.16
C LEU A 47 13.78 -9.81 2.05
N PRO A 48 12.60 -9.25 1.78
CA PRO A 48 11.78 -9.71 0.67
C PRO A 48 12.52 -9.60 -0.66
N GLU A 49 12.27 -10.55 -1.56
CA GLU A 49 12.90 -10.59 -2.87
C GLU A 49 12.72 -9.28 -3.66
N GLY A 50 13.81 -8.73 -4.20
CA GLY A 50 13.81 -7.49 -4.96
C GLY A 50 13.74 -6.21 -4.11
N TRP A 51 13.62 -6.31 -2.79
CA TRP A 51 13.65 -5.16 -1.89
C TRP A 51 15.05 -4.93 -1.33
N LYS A 52 15.42 -3.66 -1.17
CA LYS A 52 16.71 -3.22 -0.64
C LYS A 52 16.50 -2.30 0.57
N PRO A 53 17.41 -2.31 1.56
CA PRO A 53 17.36 -1.34 2.64
C PRO A 53 17.71 0.06 2.13
N LEU A 54 16.96 1.05 2.59
CA LEU A 54 17.20 2.47 2.37
C LEU A 54 17.59 3.11 3.69
N SER A 55 18.80 3.68 3.78
CA SER A 55 19.27 4.42 4.95
C SER A 55 19.26 5.93 4.68
N PHE A 56 19.13 6.71 5.76
CA PHE A 56 19.18 8.16 5.70
C PHE A 56 20.45 8.67 6.36
N ARG A 57 21.04 9.71 5.77
CA ARG A 57 22.21 10.37 6.37
C ARG A 57 21.84 10.95 7.74
N ASN A 58 22.76 10.89 8.69
CA ASN A 58 22.58 11.39 10.07
C ASN A 58 21.55 10.60 10.90
N ILE A 59 21.20 9.37 10.48
CA ILE A 59 20.41 8.46 11.29
C ILE A 59 21.23 7.20 11.53
N GLU A 60 21.75 7.04 12.74
CA GLU A 60 22.67 5.95 13.09
C GLU A 60 21.94 4.59 13.21
N LYS A 61 20.68 4.61 13.69
CA LYS A 61 19.88 3.40 13.88
C LYS A 61 18.93 3.20 12.71
N SER A 62 18.88 1.98 12.19
CA SER A 62 17.93 1.58 11.15
C SER A 62 16.74 0.82 11.73
N THR A 63 15.57 0.98 11.11
CA THR A 63 14.40 0.13 11.33
C THR A 63 14.74 -1.31 10.96
N GLN A 64 14.37 -2.26 11.82
CA GLN A 64 14.56 -3.68 11.58
C GLN A 64 13.38 -4.22 10.78
N TYR A 65 13.67 -4.85 9.63
CA TYR A 65 12.68 -5.48 8.78
C TYR A 65 12.84 -7.00 8.81
N ARG A 66 11.74 -7.73 8.95
CA ARG A 66 11.73 -9.21 8.89
C ARG A 66 10.44 -9.71 8.24
N LEU A 67 10.52 -10.86 7.58
CA LEU A 67 9.34 -11.60 7.14
C LEU A 67 8.81 -12.43 8.31
N VAL A 68 7.57 -12.18 8.72
CA VAL A 68 6.94 -12.88 9.85
C VAL A 68 5.56 -13.39 9.47
N LYS A 69 5.09 -14.42 10.17
CA LYS A 69 3.70 -14.87 10.08
C LYS A 69 2.81 -14.00 10.97
N ASP A 70 1.77 -13.39 10.41
CA ASP A 70 0.66 -12.73 11.12
C ASP A 70 -0.64 -13.47 10.76
N GLY A 71 -1.15 -14.29 11.68
CA GLY A 71 -2.23 -15.23 11.38
C GLY A 71 -1.81 -16.26 10.33
N ASN A 72 -2.53 -16.32 9.20
CA ASN A 72 -2.25 -17.25 8.10
C ASN A 72 -1.46 -16.62 6.94
N THR A 73 -1.04 -15.36 7.06
CA THR A 73 -0.28 -14.67 6.01
C THR A 73 1.13 -14.35 6.46
N VAL A 74 2.07 -14.33 5.52
CA VAL A 74 3.40 -13.77 5.73
C VAL A 74 3.38 -12.29 5.38
N VAL A 75 4.02 -11.46 6.22
CA VAL A 75 4.07 -10.00 6.10
C VAL A 75 5.47 -9.49 6.40
N VAL A 76 5.78 -8.29 5.91
CA VAL A 76 6.96 -7.54 6.35
C VAL A 76 6.62 -6.84 7.65
N LYS A 77 7.31 -7.22 8.72
CA LYS A 77 7.28 -6.50 10.00
C LYS A 77 8.42 -5.50 10.06
N ALA A 78 8.07 -4.25 10.33
CA ALA A 78 9.01 -3.18 10.61
C ALA A 78 9.01 -2.86 12.11
N VAL A 79 10.18 -2.83 12.75
CA VAL A 79 10.35 -2.43 14.16
C VAL A 79 11.38 -1.31 14.23
N SER A 80 10.95 -0.13 14.66
CA SER A 80 11.80 1.05 14.85
C SER A 80 11.98 1.35 16.35
N ALA A 81 13.15 1.89 16.70
CA ALA A 81 13.48 2.30 18.06
C ALA A 81 14.39 3.54 18.01
N ALA A 82 13.78 4.73 18.04
CA ALA A 82 14.46 6.00 17.77
C ALA A 82 15.34 5.93 16.50
N SER A 83 14.75 5.42 15.43
CA SER A 83 15.40 5.06 14.18
C SER A 83 14.52 5.46 13.00
N ALA A 84 15.13 5.68 11.83
CA ALA A 84 14.40 5.78 10.58
C ALA A 84 15.20 5.15 9.43
N SER A 85 14.53 4.32 8.65
CA SER A 85 15.04 3.72 7.41
C SER A 85 13.84 3.26 6.58
N GLY A 86 14.07 2.88 5.33
CA GLY A 86 13.05 2.34 4.44
C GLY A 86 13.41 0.96 3.90
N LEU A 87 12.42 0.31 3.28
CA LEU A 87 12.64 -0.71 2.27
C LEU A 87 12.19 -0.14 0.92
N ILE A 88 13.03 -0.29 -0.09
CA ILE A 88 12.78 0.22 -1.44
C ILE A 88 12.83 -0.92 -2.45
N ARG A 89 11.93 -0.88 -3.42
CA ARG A 89 11.95 -1.74 -4.61
C ARG A 89 11.82 -0.87 -5.84
N GLU A 90 12.75 -1.01 -6.77
CA GLU A 90 12.74 -0.30 -8.05
C GLU A 90 12.05 -1.16 -9.09
N ILE A 91 10.96 -0.64 -9.66
CA ILE A 91 10.20 -1.27 -10.74
C ILE A 91 9.71 -0.21 -11.72
N LYS A 92 9.57 -0.60 -12.99
CA LYS A 92 8.97 0.24 -14.02
C LYS A 92 7.52 -0.16 -14.19
N ILE A 93 6.60 0.77 -13.92
CA ILE A 93 5.16 0.60 -14.10
C ILE A 93 4.66 1.81 -14.91
N ASP A 94 3.86 1.59 -15.94
CA ASP A 94 3.10 2.67 -16.57
C ASP A 94 1.82 2.92 -15.76
N PRO A 95 1.68 4.05 -15.05
CA PRO A 95 0.48 4.36 -14.29
C PRO A 95 -0.75 4.62 -15.18
N LYS A 96 -0.59 4.75 -16.50
CA LYS A 96 -1.73 4.80 -17.44
C LYS A 96 -2.33 3.42 -17.69
N GLU A 97 -1.51 2.37 -17.59
CA GLU A 97 -1.95 0.98 -17.71
C GLU A 97 -2.39 0.43 -16.35
N PHE A 98 -1.65 0.75 -15.28
CA PHE A 98 -1.93 0.30 -13.91
C PHE A 98 -2.17 1.50 -12.96
N PRO A 99 -3.34 2.17 -13.04
CA PRO A 99 -3.61 3.41 -12.29
C PRO A 99 -3.97 3.17 -10.81
N ILE A 100 -4.27 1.93 -10.44
CA ILE A 100 -4.77 1.58 -9.10
C ILE A 100 -3.65 0.94 -8.30
N LEU A 101 -3.35 1.51 -7.12
CA LEU A 101 -2.45 0.95 -6.14
C LEU A 101 -3.26 0.36 -4.98
N GLN A 102 -2.98 -0.90 -4.61
CA GLN A 102 -3.61 -1.58 -3.48
C GLN A 102 -2.54 -2.11 -2.53
N TRP A 103 -2.76 -1.93 -1.23
CA TRP A 103 -1.90 -2.46 -0.18
C TRP A 103 -2.70 -2.72 1.09
N ARG A 104 -2.09 -3.46 2.01
CA ARG A 104 -2.58 -3.64 3.37
C ARG A 104 -1.44 -3.41 4.33
N TRP A 105 -1.75 -2.78 5.43
CA TRP A 105 -0.80 -2.49 6.50
C TRP A 105 -1.49 -2.57 7.84
N LYS A 106 -0.70 -2.61 8.90
CA LYS A 106 -1.17 -2.66 10.28
C LYS A 106 -0.14 -1.93 11.13
N VAL A 107 -0.60 -1.01 11.96
CA VAL A 107 0.23 -0.26 12.90
C VAL A 107 -0.05 -0.78 14.31
N GLY A 108 1.03 -1.08 15.04
CA GLY A 108 0.91 -1.54 16.43
C GLY A 108 0.90 -0.40 17.46
N ASN A 109 1.62 0.70 17.19
CA ASN A 109 1.76 1.84 18.08
C ASN A 109 1.68 3.14 17.28
N ILE A 110 0.97 4.14 17.82
CA ILE A 110 0.80 5.44 17.18
C ILE A 110 1.68 6.50 17.85
N LEU A 111 2.25 7.37 17.02
CA LEU A 111 3.14 8.45 17.45
C LEU A 111 2.33 9.67 17.86
N LYS A 112 2.17 9.91 19.16
CA LYS A 112 1.32 10.98 19.70
C LYS A 112 1.64 12.41 19.23
N LYS A 113 2.83 12.64 18.68
CA LYS A 113 3.32 13.96 18.27
C LYS A 113 3.26 14.19 16.75
N GLY A 114 2.68 13.27 15.98
CA GLY A 114 2.55 13.41 14.52
C GLY A 114 1.72 14.65 14.15
N ASN A 115 2.27 15.49 13.27
CA ASN A 115 1.57 16.62 12.66
C ASN A 115 2.08 16.85 11.23
N VAL A 116 1.23 16.42 10.29
CA VAL A 116 1.41 16.49 8.84
C VAL A 116 1.78 17.85 8.26
N LYS A 117 1.46 18.94 8.96
CA LYS A 117 1.66 20.32 8.48
C LYS A 117 3.00 20.92 8.89
N THR A 118 3.76 20.25 9.75
CA THR A 118 4.98 20.79 10.38
C THR A 118 6.17 19.88 10.16
N ARG A 119 7.39 20.42 10.15
CA ARG A 119 8.62 19.63 9.98
C ARG A 119 8.85 18.74 11.20
N GLU A 120 8.68 19.30 12.38
CA GLU A 120 8.88 18.65 13.67
C GLU A 120 7.86 17.52 13.90
N GLY A 121 6.69 17.62 13.27
CA GLY A 121 5.64 16.60 13.30
C GLY A 121 5.67 15.61 12.13
N ASP A 122 6.64 15.69 11.22
CA ASP A 122 6.77 14.76 10.10
C ASP A 122 7.36 13.42 10.57
N ASP A 123 6.68 12.74 11.48
CA ASP A 123 6.99 11.40 11.99
C ASP A 123 5.72 10.54 12.04
N TYR A 124 5.74 9.39 11.35
CA TYR A 124 4.56 8.52 11.21
C TYR A 124 4.93 7.05 11.42
N PRO A 125 4.06 6.24 12.04
CA PRO A 125 4.32 4.82 12.28
C PRO A 125 4.44 3.99 11.00
N ALA A 126 3.81 4.41 9.89
CA ALA A 126 3.92 3.75 8.60
C ALA A 126 3.77 4.75 7.44
N ARG A 127 4.52 4.52 6.36
CA ARG A 127 4.52 5.32 5.13
C ARG A 127 4.74 4.46 3.89
N ILE A 128 4.11 4.82 2.78
CA ILE A 128 4.42 4.28 1.44
C ILE A 128 4.77 5.45 0.53
N TYR A 129 6.00 5.45 0.03
CA TYR A 129 6.46 6.43 -0.97
C TYR A 129 6.37 5.84 -2.37
N ILE A 130 5.67 6.54 -3.25
CA ILE A 130 5.64 6.29 -4.69
C ILE A 130 6.41 7.41 -5.38
N ALA A 131 7.61 7.11 -5.84
CA ALA A 131 8.48 8.02 -6.57
C ALA A 131 8.23 7.90 -8.07
N PHE A 132 8.02 9.03 -8.74
CA PHE A 132 7.89 9.05 -10.20
C PHE A 132 9.24 9.30 -10.86
N GLU A 133 9.54 8.51 -11.90
CA GLU A 133 10.73 8.71 -12.72
C GLU A 133 10.68 10.12 -13.34
N TYR A 134 11.85 10.75 -13.37
CA TYR A 134 11.99 12.11 -13.81
C TYR A 134 12.69 12.20 -15.16
N ASP A 135 12.13 12.97 -16.08
CA ASP A 135 12.77 13.28 -17.36
C ASP A 135 13.78 14.42 -17.20
N GLN A 136 15.05 14.04 -17.05
CA GLN A 136 16.20 14.97 -16.93
C GLN A 136 16.31 15.98 -18.08
N LYS A 137 15.70 15.71 -19.24
CA LYS A 137 15.73 16.59 -20.41
C LYS A 137 14.82 17.82 -20.25
N LYS A 138 13.90 17.81 -19.28
CA LYS A 138 12.95 18.90 -19.02
C LYS A 138 13.42 19.92 -17.97
N LEU A 139 14.65 19.82 -17.47
CA LEU A 139 15.20 20.80 -16.51
C LEU A 139 15.77 22.03 -17.20
N ASN A 140 15.35 23.20 -16.73
CA ASN A 140 16.09 24.44 -16.97
C ASN A 140 17.43 24.42 -16.20
N PHE A 141 18.43 25.15 -16.70
CA PHE A 141 19.81 25.13 -16.18
C PHE A 141 19.91 25.35 -14.66
N PHE A 142 19.09 26.26 -14.10
CA PHE A 142 19.03 26.53 -12.65
C PHE A 142 18.50 25.36 -11.80
N GLU A 143 17.58 24.55 -12.33
CA GLU A 143 17.03 23.39 -11.61
C GLU A 143 18.03 22.23 -11.58
N LYS A 144 18.85 22.06 -12.64
CA LYS A 144 19.96 21.07 -12.68
C LYS A 144 21.01 21.34 -11.60
N THR A 145 21.35 22.61 -11.36
CA THR A 145 22.38 22.99 -10.37
C THR A 145 21.90 22.77 -8.94
N LYS A 146 20.64 23.12 -8.61
CA LYS A 146 20.05 22.77 -7.30
C LYS A 146 20.05 21.24 -7.08
N TYR A 147 19.65 20.48 -8.09
CA TYR A 147 19.52 19.01 -8.07
C TYR A 147 20.84 18.30 -7.71
N ASN A 148 21.95 18.67 -8.36
CA ASN A 148 23.25 18.04 -8.09
C ASN A 148 23.74 18.25 -6.64
N THR A 149 23.36 19.36 -5.99
CA THR A 149 23.72 19.64 -4.59
C THR A 149 22.90 18.81 -3.58
N TYR A 150 21.63 18.53 -3.88
CA TYR A 150 20.77 17.70 -3.00
C TYR A 150 21.23 16.23 -2.91
N ARG A 151 21.77 15.67 -4.01
CA ARG A 151 22.37 14.34 -4.03
C ARG A 151 23.52 14.19 -3.01
N ILE A 152 24.31 15.25 -2.84
CA ILE A 152 25.50 15.28 -1.97
C ILE A 152 25.11 15.42 -0.49
N LEU A 153 23.98 16.06 -0.20
CA LEU A 153 23.55 16.34 1.17
C LEU A 153 22.79 15.16 1.81
N TYR A 154 21.94 14.43 1.08
CA TYR A 154 20.98 13.45 1.64
C TYR A 154 21.26 11.97 1.34
N GLY A 155 22.33 11.65 0.60
CA GLY A 155 22.80 10.26 0.40
C GLY A 155 22.02 9.43 -0.63
N GLN A 156 20.69 9.56 -0.69
CA GLN A 156 19.83 9.03 -1.76
C GLN A 156 18.63 9.96 -1.98
N TYR A 157 18.17 10.07 -3.22
CA TYR A 157 17.27 11.11 -3.75
C TYR A 157 15.97 11.31 -2.95
N PRO A 158 15.56 12.56 -2.61
CA PRO A 158 14.14 12.85 -2.50
C PRO A 158 13.57 12.95 -3.94
N PRO A 159 12.62 12.10 -4.33
CA PRO A 159 12.05 12.13 -5.68
C PRO A 159 11.51 13.51 -6.02
N LEU A 160 11.77 13.97 -7.25
CA LEU A 160 11.34 15.31 -7.70
C LEU A 160 9.82 15.48 -7.64
N ARG A 161 9.08 14.37 -7.79
CA ARG A 161 7.65 14.25 -7.52
C ARG A 161 7.40 12.89 -6.91
N ALA A 162 6.67 12.86 -5.80
CA ALA A 162 6.22 11.63 -5.19
C ALA A 162 4.88 11.81 -4.49
N ILE A 163 4.21 10.68 -4.28
CA ILE A 163 3.08 10.58 -3.37
C ILE A 163 3.54 9.79 -2.15
N ASN A 164 3.21 10.28 -0.97
CA ASN A 164 3.49 9.63 0.29
C ASN A 164 2.17 9.34 1.02
N TYR A 165 1.79 8.07 1.08
CA TYR A 165 0.63 7.62 1.84
C TYR A 165 1.04 7.37 3.28
N ILE A 166 0.39 8.04 4.22
CA ILE A 166 0.81 8.05 5.63
C ILE A 166 -0.31 7.60 6.57
N TRP A 167 0.08 6.91 7.63
CA TRP A 167 -0.77 6.71 8.80
C TRP A 167 -0.51 7.87 9.75
N GLU A 168 -1.42 8.85 9.76
CA GLU A 168 -1.26 10.07 10.56
C GLU A 168 -1.90 9.86 11.96
N SER A 169 -1.52 10.67 12.93
CA SER A 169 -1.95 10.49 14.33
C SER A 169 -3.16 11.35 14.73
N THR A 170 -3.36 12.48 14.06
CA THR A 170 -4.31 13.55 14.43
C THR A 170 -5.11 14.11 13.24
N ALA A 171 -4.49 14.23 12.07
CA ALA A 171 -5.10 14.77 10.86
C ALA A 171 -6.14 13.79 10.29
N PRO A 172 -7.32 14.24 9.82
CA PRO A 172 -8.35 13.35 9.29
C PRO A 172 -7.90 12.53 8.09
N LYS A 173 -8.42 11.30 7.97
CA LYS A 173 -8.31 10.49 6.76
C LYS A 173 -8.82 11.26 5.53
N GLY A 174 -8.11 11.14 4.43
CA GLY A 174 -8.35 11.91 3.20
C GLY A 174 -7.64 13.27 3.14
N THR A 175 -7.00 13.72 4.22
CA THR A 175 -6.20 14.95 4.20
C THR A 175 -5.05 14.83 3.20
N ALA A 176 -4.93 15.80 2.30
CA ALA A 176 -3.85 15.88 1.33
C ALA A 176 -3.10 17.22 1.47
N VAL A 177 -1.79 17.17 1.73
CA VAL A 177 -0.95 18.37 1.93
C VAL A 177 0.43 18.20 1.31
N PRO A 178 1.10 19.28 0.87
CA PRO A 178 2.49 19.20 0.45
C PRO A 178 3.40 18.84 1.64
N ASN A 179 4.46 18.07 1.40
CA ASN A 179 5.43 17.73 2.43
C ASN A 179 6.21 18.98 2.91
N PRO A 180 6.42 19.15 4.22
CA PRO A 180 7.03 20.36 4.80
C PRO A 180 8.54 20.50 4.52
N TYR A 181 9.21 19.44 4.07
CA TYR A 181 10.60 19.45 3.61
C TYR A 181 10.71 19.54 2.08
N ALA A 182 9.76 18.97 1.35
CA ALA A 182 9.76 18.90 -0.10
C ALA A 182 8.36 19.16 -0.67
N SER A 183 8.08 20.41 -1.03
CA SER A 183 6.75 20.83 -1.52
C SER A 183 6.26 20.12 -2.79
N ARG A 184 7.13 19.40 -3.51
CA ARG A 184 6.79 18.59 -4.68
C ARG A 184 6.36 17.16 -4.34
N VAL A 185 6.40 16.78 -3.06
CA VAL A 185 5.87 15.52 -2.55
C VAL A 185 4.49 15.79 -1.95
N LEU A 186 3.47 15.09 -2.44
CA LEU A 186 2.12 15.15 -1.88
C LEU A 186 1.98 14.08 -0.81
N MET A 187 1.56 14.46 0.38
CA MET A 187 1.25 13.54 1.47
C MET A 187 -0.25 13.34 1.57
N ILE A 188 -0.69 12.09 1.61
CA ILE A 188 -2.10 11.70 1.69
C ILE A 188 -2.30 10.86 2.95
N VAL A 189 -3.13 11.35 3.85
CA VAL A 189 -3.52 10.62 5.06
C VAL A 189 -4.51 9.54 4.68
N VAL A 190 -4.08 8.29 4.75
CA VAL A 190 -4.92 7.12 4.40
C VAL A 190 -5.49 6.43 5.63
N GLU A 191 -4.88 6.62 6.79
CA GLU A 191 -5.44 6.24 8.10
C GLU A 191 -5.09 7.29 9.14
N SER A 192 -5.92 7.42 10.18
CA SER A 192 -5.80 8.44 11.22
C SER A 192 -6.22 7.91 12.59
N GLY A 193 -5.53 8.36 13.64
CA GLY A 193 -5.89 8.09 15.03
C GLY A 193 -5.51 6.68 15.51
N PRO A 194 -5.56 6.44 16.84
CA PRO A 194 -5.25 5.18 17.51
C PRO A 194 -6.11 3.99 17.07
#